data_AF-A0A960QPB2-F1
#
_entry.id   AF-A0A960QPB2-F1
#
_cell.length_a   1.000
_cell.length_b   1.000
_cell.length_c   1.000
_cell.angle_alpha   90.00
_cell.angle_beta   90.00
_cell.angle_gamma   90.00
#
_symmetry.space_group_name_H-M   'P 1'
#
loop_
_entity.id
_entity.type
_entity.pdbx_description
1 polymer ?
#
loop_
_entity_poly.entity_id
_entity_poly.type
_entity_poly.pdbx_seq_one_letter_code
_entity_poly.pdbx_strand_id
1 'polypeptide(L)'
;MAVPLEKKRKKLLLITSSGGGGHLQAAKAQAVKALSEDPSTEIIQKDILIDIVSKQFGKGFVFLWNSSQKRGNVKFLMFLLKNIPTADFLFGSFIFLRVFYIILKEGIDQIVDTQPIGTSAIIKAIKLARKISGKSLKLEKIVTELPTDNVVHFFKPIKSLSPNDRSFLKLISTFPLLNENQTADAFWQKNCGLNENEVCYESFPLRPSFQKYINAKRNHNERMEIKICVNSAEEKFLIADTIKKGTLHSEIYRDKIAITIEPTDKVSTILLGSQPTEEATIKYVKKYIEIMRRLGIHERHLLFVFCNAHHEHRNSLLKRVNSLVQKADHYPENLNIIPMCFQSDDVIASLYYRSDATFTRSGGLTAMELMSVAQGQIWIHSETRHGTINGENLGRGMPIWERGNASYLQEKKGARFITPETFFDGCIPYFLPHVSKAGIV
;
A
#
# COMPACT_ATOMS: atom_id res chain seq x y z
N MET A 1 -0.95 17.69 -51.40
CA MET A 1 -1.29 17.62 -49.96
C MET A 1 -0.52 16.45 -49.37
N ALA A 2 0.46 16.73 -48.51
CA ALA A 2 1.20 15.66 -47.84
C ALA A 2 0.30 15.02 -46.79
N VAL A 3 0.05 13.71 -46.91
CA VAL A 3 -0.60 12.92 -45.86
C VAL A 3 0.26 13.04 -44.61
N PRO A 4 -0.26 13.49 -43.46
CA PRO A 4 0.53 13.57 -42.24
C PRO A 4 1.04 12.16 -41.92
N LEU A 5 2.36 11.99 -41.86
CA LEU A 5 2.99 10.76 -41.40
C LEU A 5 2.43 10.44 -40.02
N GLU A 6 1.65 9.37 -39.92
CA GLU A 6 1.01 8.93 -38.70
C GLU A 6 2.11 8.70 -37.65
N LYS A 7 2.14 9.56 -36.63
CA LYS A 7 3.19 9.51 -35.59
C LYS A 7 3.12 8.13 -34.94
N LYS A 8 4.17 7.33 -35.12
CA LYS A 8 4.24 5.96 -34.59
C LYS A 8 3.98 6.00 -33.08
N ARG A 9 2.92 5.31 -32.64
CA ARG A 9 2.50 5.26 -31.23
C ARG A 9 3.61 4.64 -30.38
N LYS A 10 3.98 5.31 -29.29
CA LYS A 10 4.96 4.81 -28.32
C LYS A 10 4.35 3.64 -27.55
N LYS A 11 5.12 2.57 -27.36
CA LYS A 11 4.67 1.37 -26.62
C LYS A 11 5.44 1.18 -25.32
N LEU A 12 4.72 1.13 -24.21
CA LEU A 12 5.26 0.96 -22.86
C LEU A 12 4.92 -0.44 -22.33
N LEU A 13 5.96 -1.23 -22.01
CA LEU A 13 5.82 -2.48 -21.27
C LEU A 13 5.89 -2.20 -19.76
N LEU A 14 4.78 -2.44 -19.05
CA LEU A 14 4.71 -2.36 -17.60
C LEU A 14 4.76 -3.76 -16.99
N ILE A 15 5.84 -4.08 -16.27
CA ILE A 15 6.01 -5.33 -15.54
C ILE A 15 5.65 -5.10 -14.07
N THR A 16 4.74 -5.91 -13.54
CA THR A 16 4.25 -5.80 -12.17
C THR A 16 3.96 -7.18 -11.56
N SER A 17 3.42 -7.23 -10.35
CA SER A 17 3.06 -8.48 -9.67
C SER A 17 1.80 -8.32 -8.85
N SER A 18 0.85 -9.23 -9.04
CA SER A 18 -0.36 -9.39 -8.22
C SER A 18 -0.06 -9.97 -6.84
N GLY A 19 1.18 -10.38 -6.58
CA GLY A 19 1.67 -10.77 -5.26
C GLY A 19 1.76 -9.59 -4.27
N GLY A 20 1.60 -8.35 -4.72
CA GLY A 20 1.55 -7.19 -3.81
C GLY A 20 0.69 -6.08 -4.38
N GLY A 21 -0.35 -5.67 -3.63
CA GLY A 21 -1.25 -4.59 -4.07
C GLY A 21 -0.52 -3.28 -4.39
N GLY A 22 0.57 -2.98 -3.65
CA GLY A 22 1.39 -1.78 -3.88
C GLY A 22 2.06 -1.77 -5.26
N HIS A 23 2.62 -2.89 -5.73
CA HIS A 23 3.25 -2.98 -7.04
C HIS A 23 2.24 -2.72 -8.17
N LEU A 24 1.06 -3.32 -8.07
CA LEU A 24 0.00 -3.14 -9.07
C LEU A 24 -0.49 -1.69 -9.13
N GLN A 25 -0.66 -1.05 -7.97
CA GLN A 25 -1.11 0.34 -7.91
C GLN A 25 -0.03 1.32 -8.36
N ALA A 26 1.25 1.05 -8.06
CA ALA A 26 2.37 1.82 -8.60
C ALA A 26 2.45 1.69 -10.13
N ALA A 27 2.26 0.49 -10.68
CA ALA A 27 2.20 0.28 -12.13
C ALA A 27 1.04 1.06 -12.78
N LYS A 28 -0.14 1.06 -12.15
CA LYS A 28 -1.28 1.89 -12.60
C LYS A 28 -0.96 3.38 -12.56
N ALA A 29 -0.31 3.87 -11.51
CA ALA A 29 0.12 5.28 -11.44
C ALA A 29 1.08 5.65 -12.58
N GLN A 30 2.00 4.75 -12.93
CA GLN A 30 2.91 4.95 -14.07
C GLN A 30 2.20 4.89 -15.42
N ALA A 31 1.20 4.03 -15.57
CA ALA A 31 0.35 4.02 -16.77
C ALA A 31 -0.37 5.37 -16.95
N VAL A 32 -0.94 5.91 -15.87
CA VAL A 32 -1.61 7.22 -15.90
C VAL A 32 -0.62 8.34 -16.22
N LYS A 33 0.57 8.33 -15.60
CA LYS A 33 1.64 9.30 -15.90
C LYS A 33 2.01 9.27 -17.38
N ALA A 34 2.28 8.08 -17.94
CA ALA A 34 2.65 7.92 -19.34
C ALA A 34 1.53 8.40 -20.31
N LEU A 35 0.27 8.09 -20.01
CA LEU A 35 -0.88 8.54 -20.80
C LEU A 35 -1.13 10.05 -20.67
N SER A 36 -0.77 10.67 -19.55
CA SER A 36 -0.86 12.11 -19.38
C SER A 36 0.22 12.87 -20.15
N GLU A 37 1.41 12.28 -20.30
CA GLU A 37 2.51 12.83 -21.08
C GLU A 37 2.30 12.64 -22.59
N ASP A 38 1.79 11.48 -22.99
CA ASP A 38 1.41 11.16 -24.37
C ASP A 38 0.17 10.26 -24.40
N PRO A 39 -1.03 10.83 -24.68
CA PRO A 39 -2.29 10.08 -24.74
C PRO A 39 -2.33 8.98 -25.80
N SER A 40 -1.40 8.99 -26.78
CA SER A 40 -1.29 7.97 -27.81
C SER A 40 -0.48 6.74 -27.38
N THR A 41 0.13 6.79 -26.19
CA THR A 41 0.95 5.69 -25.66
C THR A 41 0.11 4.42 -25.48
N GLU A 42 0.58 3.33 -26.06
CA GLU A 42 -0.02 2.00 -25.85
C GLU A 42 0.62 1.34 -24.63
N ILE A 43 -0.21 0.97 -23.65
CA ILE A 43 0.22 0.36 -22.39
C ILE A 43 0.05 -1.15 -22.47
N ILE A 44 1.16 -1.89 -22.40
CA ILE A 44 1.18 -3.35 -22.35
C ILE A 44 1.58 -3.74 -20.92
N GLN A 45 0.58 -4.03 -20.09
CA GLN A 45 0.82 -4.46 -18.71
C GLN A 45 0.92 -6.00 -18.62
N LYS A 46 1.93 -6.50 -17.89
CA LYS A 46 2.14 -7.93 -17.65
C LYS A 46 2.46 -8.20 -16.18
N ASP A 47 1.76 -9.17 -15.62
CA ASP A 47 2.08 -9.76 -14.33
C ASP A 47 3.23 -10.77 -14.48
N ILE A 48 4.31 -10.56 -13.74
CA ILE A 48 5.51 -11.40 -13.87
C ILE A 48 5.26 -12.86 -13.45
N LEU A 49 4.38 -13.11 -12.49
CA LEU A 49 4.09 -14.46 -12.02
C LEU A 49 3.03 -15.12 -12.91
N ILE A 50 1.96 -14.39 -13.25
CA ILE A 50 0.78 -14.95 -13.93
C ILE A 50 0.99 -14.97 -15.45
N ASP A 51 1.41 -13.85 -16.05
CA ASP A 51 1.46 -13.71 -17.51
C ASP A 51 2.81 -14.14 -18.10
N ILE A 52 3.89 -13.99 -17.33
CA ILE A 52 5.26 -14.27 -17.80
C ILE A 52 5.71 -15.68 -17.37
N VAL A 53 5.63 -16.02 -16.09
CA VAL A 53 6.05 -17.37 -15.62
C VAL A 53 5.04 -18.43 -16.02
N SER A 54 3.84 -18.42 -15.45
CA SER A 54 2.75 -19.33 -15.84
C SER A 54 1.46 -18.97 -15.13
N LYS A 55 0.34 -19.01 -15.86
CA LYS A 55 -0.99 -18.68 -15.32
C LYS A 55 -1.39 -19.57 -14.15
N GLN A 56 -1.08 -20.86 -14.19
CA GLN A 56 -1.47 -21.80 -13.13
C GLN A 56 -0.58 -21.63 -11.89
N PHE A 57 0.74 -21.71 -12.07
CA PHE A 57 1.70 -21.55 -10.98
C PHE A 57 1.64 -20.16 -10.34
N GLY A 58 1.59 -19.11 -11.16
CA GLY A 58 1.50 -17.72 -10.69
C GLY A 58 0.26 -17.49 -9.82
N LYS A 59 -0.90 -17.99 -10.25
CA LYS A 59 -2.14 -17.92 -9.43
C LYS A 59 -2.00 -18.67 -8.11
N GLY A 60 -1.35 -19.83 -8.09
CA GLY A 60 -1.08 -20.59 -6.87
C GLY A 60 -0.21 -19.83 -5.88
N PHE A 61 0.89 -19.23 -6.35
CA PHE A 61 1.76 -18.39 -5.51
C PHE A 61 1.06 -17.14 -4.99
N VAL A 62 0.30 -16.45 -5.84
CA VAL A 62 -0.48 -15.27 -5.43
C VAL A 62 -1.53 -15.64 -4.37
N PHE A 63 -2.21 -16.78 -4.54
CA PHE A 63 -3.15 -17.28 -3.53
C PHE A 63 -2.48 -17.58 -2.19
N LEU A 64 -1.33 -18.25 -2.22
CA LEU A 64 -0.57 -18.63 -1.03
C LEU A 64 -0.04 -17.39 -0.28
N TRP A 65 0.47 -16.41 -1.02
CA TRP A 65 0.90 -15.12 -0.48
C TRP A 65 -0.26 -14.37 0.17
N ASN A 66 -1.35 -14.16 -0.55
CA ASN A 66 -2.53 -13.42 -0.07
C ASN A 66 -3.15 -14.12 1.15
N SER A 67 -3.24 -15.45 1.14
CA SER A 67 -3.75 -16.22 2.28
C SER A 67 -2.87 -16.07 3.52
N SER A 68 -1.57 -15.92 3.33
CA SER A 68 -0.63 -15.71 4.44
C SER A 68 -0.73 -14.30 5.02
N GLN A 69 -0.97 -13.30 4.18
CA GLN A 69 -1.28 -11.94 4.63
C GLN A 69 -2.57 -11.89 5.46
N LYS A 70 -3.67 -12.50 4.97
CA LYS A 70 -4.96 -12.58 5.71
C LYS A 70 -4.82 -13.19 7.10
N ARG A 71 -3.93 -14.18 7.24
CA ARG A 71 -3.69 -14.90 8.49
C ARG A 71 -2.68 -14.21 9.41
N GLY A 72 -2.04 -13.13 8.98
CA GLY A 72 -0.93 -12.51 9.72
C GLY A 72 0.29 -13.43 9.85
N ASN A 73 0.51 -14.37 8.91
CA ASN A 73 1.60 -15.35 9.00
C ASN A 73 2.94 -14.78 8.53
N VAL A 74 3.53 -13.93 9.37
CA VAL A 74 4.80 -13.24 9.10
C VAL A 74 5.95 -14.24 8.85
N LYS A 75 6.00 -15.34 9.60
CA LYS A 75 7.06 -16.36 9.44
C LYS A 75 7.07 -16.94 8.02
N PHE A 76 5.89 -17.27 7.50
CA PHE A 76 5.78 -17.82 6.16
C PHE A 76 6.03 -16.78 5.07
N LEU A 77 5.57 -15.54 5.24
CA LEU A 77 5.92 -14.44 4.32
C LEU A 77 7.44 -14.21 4.25
N MET A 78 8.12 -14.27 5.40
CA MET A 78 9.58 -14.18 5.47
C MET A 78 10.27 -15.39 4.82
N PHE A 79 9.71 -16.59 4.94
CA PHE A 79 10.20 -17.77 4.23
C PHE A 79 10.11 -17.56 2.72
N LEU A 80 8.96 -17.12 2.18
CA LEU A 80 8.82 -16.84 0.75
C LEU A 80 9.81 -15.79 0.27
N LEU A 81 9.98 -14.70 1.02
CA LEU A 81 10.92 -13.63 0.68
C LEU A 81 12.38 -14.12 0.63
N LYS A 82 12.80 -14.94 1.60
CA LYS A 82 14.15 -15.51 1.64
C LYS A 82 14.45 -16.41 0.43
N ASN A 83 13.41 -16.97 -0.18
CA ASN A 83 13.51 -17.85 -1.35
C ASN A 83 13.39 -17.11 -2.70
N ILE A 84 13.34 -15.77 -2.71
CA ILE A 84 13.38 -14.99 -3.96
C ILE A 84 14.57 -15.38 -4.86
N PRO A 85 15.83 -15.51 -4.36
CA PRO A 85 16.95 -15.89 -5.21
C PRO A 85 16.75 -17.25 -5.91
N THR A 86 16.15 -18.21 -5.20
CA THR A 86 15.79 -19.51 -5.77
C THR A 86 14.71 -19.37 -6.83
N ALA A 87 13.69 -18.55 -6.58
CA ALA A 87 12.65 -18.27 -7.57
C ALA A 87 13.22 -17.58 -8.82
N ASP A 88 14.11 -16.59 -8.65
CA ASP A 88 14.79 -15.91 -9.75
C ASP A 88 15.65 -16.86 -10.58
N PHE A 89 16.31 -17.83 -9.95
CA PHE A 89 17.05 -18.87 -10.65
C PHE A 89 16.12 -19.79 -11.46
N LEU A 90 15.09 -20.35 -10.82
CA LEU A 90 14.17 -21.31 -11.44
C LEU A 90 13.35 -20.69 -12.58
N PHE A 91 12.88 -19.46 -12.38
CA PHE A 91 12.00 -18.78 -13.32
C PHE A 91 12.75 -17.83 -14.26
N GLY A 92 14.04 -17.61 -14.06
CA GLY A 92 14.84 -16.66 -14.83
C GLY A 92 14.85 -16.94 -16.33
N SER A 93 14.90 -18.21 -16.74
CA SER A 93 14.84 -18.60 -18.15
C SER A 93 13.48 -18.28 -18.78
N PHE A 94 12.38 -18.58 -18.08
CA PHE A 94 11.03 -18.25 -18.54
C PHE A 94 10.82 -16.73 -18.64
N ILE A 95 11.24 -15.99 -17.62
CA ILE A 95 11.17 -14.52 -17.60
C ILE A 95 11.96 -13.94 -18.77
N PHE A 96 13.20 -14.38 -18.96
CA PHE A 96 14.05 -13.95 -20.06
C PHE A 96 13.39 -14.19 -21.42
N LEU A 97 12.97 -15.42 -21.71
CA LEU A 97 12.41 -15.79 -23.03
C LEU A 97 11.12 -15.03 -23.34
N ARG A 98 10.22 -14.92 -22.36
CA ARG A 98 8.91 -14.26 -22.54
C ARG A 98 9.04 -12.76 -22.67
N VAL A 99 9.85 -12.11 -21.83
CA VAL A 99 10.09 -10.67 -21.92
C VAL A 99 10.79 -10.34 -23.24
N PHE A 100 11.80 -11.12 -23.63
CA PHE A 100 12.46 -10.96 -24.93
C PHE A 100 11.48 -11.06 -26.10
N TYR A 101 10.63 -12.09 -26.11
CA TYR A 101 9.58 -12.26 -27.12
C TYR A 101 8.61 -11.07 -27.16
N ILE A 102 8.14 -10.60 -26.00
CA ILE A 102 7.23 -9.44 -25.92
C ILE A 102 7.89 -8.18 -26.49
N ILE A 103 9.15 -7.91 -26.12
CA ILE A 103 9.88 -6.73 -26.60
C ILE A 103 9.93 -6.70 -28.13
N LEU A 104 10.30 -7.82 -28.75
CA LEU A 104 10.44 -7.90 -30.20
C LEU A 104 9.09 -7.91 -30.92
N LYS A 105 8.15 -8.75 -30.47
CA LYS A 105 6.85 -8.89 -31.11
C LYS A 105 6.04 -7.61 -31.06
N GLU A 106 5.96 -7.00 -29.88
CA GLU A 106 5.12 -5.83 -29.68
C GLU A 106 5.81 -4.55 -30.14
N GLY A 107 7.13 -4.58 -30.33
CA GLY A 107 7.91 -3.41 -30.72
C GLY A 107 7.98 -2.38 -29.61
N ILE A 108 8.31 -2.81 -28.39
CA ILE A 108 8.36 -1.98 -27.17
C ILE A 108 9.37 -0.84 -27.29
N ASP A 109 9.06 0.32 -26.73
CA ASP A 109 9.92 1.52 -26.70
C ASP A 109 10.42 1.87 -25.28
N GLN A 110 9.65 1.53 -24.25
CA GLN A 110 9.99 1.78 -22.86
C GLN A 110 9.57 0.59 -21.99
N ILE A 111 10.36 0.29 -20.96
CA ILE A 111 10.10 -0.83 -20.05
C ILE A 111 10.21 -0.32 -18.62
N VAL A 112 9.13 -0.46 -17.87
CA VAL A 112 9.06 -0.11 -16.45
C VAL A 112 8.76 -1.37 -15.65
N ASP A 113 9.47 -1.54 -14.54
CA ASP A 113 9.32 -2.67 -13.64
C ASP A 113 9.13 -2.20 -12.20
N THR A 114 8.06 -2.68 -11.57
CA THR A 114 7.59 -2.24 -10.24
C THR A 114 7.71 -3.32 -9.17
N GLN A 115 8.23 -4.50 -9.52
CA GLN A 115 8.28 -5.67 -8.63
C GLN A 115 9.75 -6.10 -8.40
N PRO A 116 10.10 -6.82 -7.32
CA PRO A 116 11.50 -7.07 -6.95
C PRO A 116 12.21 -8.25 -7.66
N ILE A 117 11.47 -9.18 -8.25
CA ILE A 117 11.96 -10.43 -8.85
C ILE A 117 12.35 -10.28 -10.34
N GLY A 118 13.16 -11.19 -10.88
CA GLY A 118 13.45 -11.29 -12.31
C GLY A 118 14.34 -10.19 -12.91
N THR A 119 14.89 -9.27 -12.11
CA THR A 119 15.64 -8.08 -12.59
C THR A 119 16.76 -8.45 -13.58
N SER A 120 17.60 -9.44 -13.26
CA SER A 120 18.69 -9.87 -14.15
C SER A 120 18.16 -10.48 -15.46
N ALA A 121 17.11 -11.29 -15.40
CA ALA A 121 16.51 -11.93 -16.57
C ALA A 121 15.91 -10.90 -17.54
N ILE A 122 15.21 -9.89 -17.00
CA ILE A 122 14.66 -8.78 -17.78
C ILE A 122 15.78 -7.98 -18.46
N ILE A 123 16.85 -7.64 -17.74
CA ILE A 123 17.99 -6.91 -18.33
C ILE A 123 18.67 -7.70 -19.44
N LYS A 124 18.88 -9.01 -19.25
CA LYS A 124 19.43 -9.88 -20.29
C LYS A 124 18.55 -9.92 -21.54
N ALA A 125 17.22 -9.96 -21.36
CA ALA A 125 16.26 -9.91 -22.46
C ALA A 125 16.36 -8.58 -23.22
N ILE A 126 16.44 -7.46 -22.49
CA ILE A 126 16.63 -6.12 -23.06
C ILE A 126 17.93 -6.03 -23.86
N LYS A 127 19.04 -6.53 -23.31
CA LYS A 127 20.35 -6.50 -23.96
C LYS A 127 20.33 -7.24 -25.30
N LEU A 128 19.71 -8.42 -25.36
CA LEU A 128 19.58 -9.17 -26.61
C LEU A 128 18.61 -8.48 -27.58
N ALA A 129 17.46 -8.01 -27.09
CA ALA A 129 16.48 -7.32 -27.92
C ALA A 129 17.01 -6.02 -28.52
N ARG A 130 17.85 -5.27 -27.80
CA ARG A 130 18.53 -4.06 -28.32
C ARG A 130 19.47 -4.39 -29.48
N LYS A 131 20.21 -5.50 -29.42
CA LYS A 131 21.08 -5.94 -30.52
C LYS A 131 20.30 -6.26 -31.80
N ILE A 132 19.08 -6.78 -31.66
CA ILE A 132 18.24 -7.19 -32.80
C ILE A 132 17.42 -6.01 -33.33
N SER A 133 16.81 -5.23 -32.45
CA SER A 133 15.88 -4.14 -32.82
C SER A 133 16.56 -2.80 -33.08
N GLY A 134 17.82 -2.62 -32.64
CA GLY A 134 18.53 -1.34 -32.68
C GLY A 134 18.03 -0.28 -31.69
N LYS A 135 16.93 -0.56 -30.96
CA LYS A 135 16.33 0.42 -30.03
C LYS A 135 17.15 0.62 -28.77
N SER A 136 17.27 1.87 -28.31
CA SER A 136 17.94 2.20 -27.04
C SER A 136 17.04 1.90 -25.83
N LEU A 137 16.83 0.62 -25.55
CA LEU A 137 16.02 0.15 -24.42
C LEU A 137 16.82 0.11 -23.11
N LYS A 138 16.18 0.55 -22.02
CA LYS A 138 16.64 0.42 -20.63
C LYS A 138 15.49 -0.07 -19.75
N LEU A 139 15.83 -0.69 -18.62
CA LEU A 139 14.89 -1.07 -17.58
C LEU A 139 14.75 0.09 -16.59
N GLU A 140 13.58 0.70 -16.51
CA GLU A 140 13.23 1.63 -15.45
C GLU A 140 12.68 0.86 -14.25
N LYS A 141 13.51 0.69 -13.22
CA LYS A 141 13.15 -0.06 -12.02
C LYS A 141 12.64 0.90 -10.97
N ILE A 142 11.34 0.86 -10.69
CA ILE A 142 10.71 1.72 -9.69
C ILE A 142 10.65 0.97 -8.36
N VAL A 143 11.31 1.51 -7.35
CA VAL A 143 11.26 0.98 -5.99
C VAL A 143 9.92 1.39 -5.38
N THR A 144 9.02 0.42 -5.16
CA THR A 144 7.68 0.67 -4.60
C THR A 144 7.64 0.55 -3.08
N GLU A 145 8.79 0.69 -2.43
CA GLU A 145 9.01 0.59 -0.99
C GLU A 145 9.91 1.77 -0.56
N LEU A 146 9.84 2.20 0.70
CA LEU A 146 10.65 3.31 1.19
C LEU A 146 12.10 2.83 1.41
N PRO A 147 13.10 3.50 0.81
CA PRO A 147 14.48 3.03 0.78
C PRO A 147 15.10 3.04 2.19
N THR A 148 15.24 1.84 2.76
CA THR A 148 15.88 1.56 4.04
C THR A 148 16.74 0.30 3.93
N ASP A 149 17.61 0.06 4.91
CA ASP A 149 18.44 -1.16 4.97
C ASP A 149 17.60 -2.47 5.02
N ASN A 150 16.30 -2.38 5.33
CA ASN A 150 15.39 -3.51 5.38
C ASN A 150 14.76 -3.88 4.01
N VAL A 151 14.86 -3.00 2.99
CA VAL A 151 14.29 -3.20 1.64
C VAL A 151 15.25 -3.99 0.74
N VAL A 152 15.84 -5.04 1.31
CA VAL A 152 16.89 -5.84 0.66
C VAL A 152 16.44 -6.57 -0.60
N HIS A 153 15.14 -6.83 -0.75
CA HIS A 153 14.58 -7.62 -1.85
C HIS A 153 14.57 -6.86 -3.18
N PHE A 154 14.52 -5.53 -3.19
CA PHE A 154 14.77 -4.73 -4.40
C PHE A 154 16.27 -4.57 -4.66
N PHE A 155 17.06 -4.33 -3.61
CA PHE A 155 18.46 -3.92 -3.77
C PHE A 155 19.44 -5.06 -4.05
N LYS A 156 19.24 -6.24 -3.44
CA LYS A 156 20.12 -7.40 -3.67
C LYS A 156 20.17 -7.83 -5.15
N PRO A 157 19.04 -7.96 -5.87
CA PRO A 157 19.08 -8.27 -7.29
C PRO A 157 19.87 -7.24 -8.10
N ILE A 158 19.75 -5.95 -7.78
CA ILE A 158 20.50 -4.87 -8.45
C ILE A 158 22.00 -4.98 -8.16
N LYS A 159 22.36 -5.21 -6.90
CA LYS A 159 23.76 -5.37 -6.47
C LYS A 159 24.46 -6.53 -7.19
N SER A 160 23.71 -7.60 -7.48
CA SER A 160 24.23 -8.78 -8.16
C SER A 160 24.48 -8.61 -9.67
N LEU A 161 24.06 -7.48 -10.26
CA LEU A 161 24.29 -7.22 -11.68
C LEU A 161 25.77 -6.95 -11.97
N SER A 162 26.25 -7.50 -13.08
CA SER A 162 27.55 -7.13 -13.64
C SER A 162 27.56 -5.64 -14.05
N PRO A 163 28.73 -4.98 -14.11
CA PRO A 163 28.82 -3.59 -14.56
C PRO A 163 28.18 -3.36 -15.94
N ASN A 164 28.37 -4.32 -16.85
CA ASN A 164 27.75 -4.27 -18.18
C ASN A 164 26.22 -4.41 -18.14
N ASP A 165 25.65 -5.23 -17.25
CA ASP A 165 24.20 -5.37 -17.16
C ASP A 165 23.59 -4.15 -16.45
N ARG A 166 24.30 -3.60 -15.48
CA ARG A 166 23.91 -2.39 -14.75
C ARG A 166 23.75 -1.16 -15.64
N SER A 167 24.49 -1.03 -16.73
CA SER A 167 24.32 0.10 -17.68
C SER A 167 22.95 0.11 -18.39
N PHE A 168 22.19 -0.98 -18.30
CA PHE A 168 20.81 -1.08 -18.81
C PHE A 168 19.76 -0.78 -17.76
N LEU A 169 20.16 -0.55 -16.51
CA LEU A 169 19.27 -0.21 -15.40
C LEU A 169 19.20 1.32 -15.24
N LYS A 170 17.98 1.83 -15.04
CA LYS A 170 17.72 3.15 -14.45
C LYS A 170 16.92 2.89 -13.18
N LEU A 171 17.53 3.08 -12.02
CA LEU A 171 16.85 2.95 -10.74
C LEU A 171 16.08 4.23 -10.45
N ILE A 172 14.78 4.13 -10.21
CA ILE A 172 13.90 5.23 -9.80
C ILE A 172 13.47 4.97 -8.36
N SER A 173 13.77 5.91 -7.47
CA SER A 173 13.46 5.78 -6.04
C SER A 173 13.22 7.15 -5.40
N THR A 174 13.04 7.17 -4.09
CA THR A 174 13.02 8.39 -3.28
C THR A 174 14.29 8.50 -2.44
N PHE A 175 14.44 9.58 -1.69
CA PHE A 175 15.57 9.77 -0.79
C PHE A 175 15.57 8.70 0.33
N PRO A 176 16.70 8.02 0.58
CA PRO A 176 16.80 6.97 1.61
C PRO A 176 16.66 7.49 3.03
N LEU A 177 16.20 6.62 3.92
CA LEU A 177 16.35 6.83 5.36
C LEU A 177 17.81 6.52 5.72
N LEU A 178 18.54 7.56 6.08
CA LEU A 178 19.96 7.48 6.44
C LEU A 178 20.12 7.23 7.93
N ASN A 179 21.05 6.36 8.29
CA ASN A 179 21.52 6.26 9.67
C ASN A 179 22.39 7.48 10.02
N GLU A 180 22.65 7.70 11.31
CA GLU A 180 23.58 8.74 11.76
C GLU A 180 24.91 8.65 11.01
N ASN A 181 25.39 9.79 10.49
CA ASN A 181 26.64 9.93 9.73
C ASN A 181 26.71 9.15 8.39
N GLN A 182 25.61 8.56 7.92
CA GLN A 182 25.57 7.92 6.61
C GLN A 182 25.19 8.92 5.51
N THR A 183 25.95 8.97 4.42
CA THR A 183 25.57 9.71 3.21
C THR A 183 24.66 8.88 2.31
N ALA A 184 23.89 9.52 1.43
CA ALA A 184 23.07 8.82 0.45
C ALA A 184 23.90 7.97 -0.52
N ASP A 185 25.04 8.47 -0.98
CA ASP A 185 25.99 7.67 -1.76
C ASP A 185 26.45 6.40 -1.02
N ALA A 186 26.85 6.52 0.24
CA ALA A 186 27.23 5.37 1.07
C ALA A 186 26.06 4.38 1.26
N PHE A 187 24.83 4.88 1.37
CA PHE A 187 23.63 4.04 1.42
C PHE A 187 23.44 3.22 0.15
N TRP A 188 23.47 3.87 -1.02
CA TRP A 188 23.25 3.21 -2.30
C TRP A 188 24.37 2.24 -2.65
N GLN A 189 25.63 2.60 -2.38
CA GLN A 189 26.76 1.71 -2.57
C GLN A 189 26.67 0.46 -1.70
N LYS A 190 26.34 0.63 -0.41
CA LYS A 190 26.13 -0.49 0.51
C LYS A 190 25.01 -1.41 0.03
N ASN A 191 23.87 -0.85 -0.34
CA ASN A 191 22.64 -1.63 -0.54
C ASN A 191 22.50 -2.20 -1.96
N CYS A 192 22.76 -1.42 -3.01
CA CYS A 192 22.60 -1.82 -4.40
C CYS A 192 23.86 -1.67 -5.26
N GLY A 193 24.96 -1.15 -4.71
CA GLY A 193 26.23 -0.97 -5.43
C GLY A 193 26.19 0.13 -6.49
N LEU A 194 25.25 1.08 -6.36
CA LEU A 194 25.14 2.27 -7.20
C LEU A 194 25.66 3.48 -6.44
N ASN A 195 26.26 4.42 -7.16
CA ASN A 195 26.49 5.77 -6.65
C ASN A 195 25.16 6.52 -6.60
N GLU A 196 25.10 7.58 -5.79
CA GLU A 196 23.89 8.42 -5.70
C GLU A 196 23.49 9.03 -7.05
N ASN A 197 24.47 9.46 -7.86
CA ASN A 197 24.20 10.05 -9.18
C ASN A 197 23.68 9.04 -10.22
N GLU A 198 23.72 7.73 -9.93
CA GLU A 198 23.12 6.67 -10.74
C GLU A 198 21.66 6.38 -10.36
N VAL A 199 21.16 7.00 -9.28
CA VAL A 199 19.78 6.87 -8.81
C VAL A 199 18.96 8.09 -9.20
N CYS A 200 17.83 7.85 -9.87
CA CYS A 200 16.89 8.89 -10.23
C CYS A 200 15.90 9.10 -9.08
N TYR A 201 16.03 10.21 -8.36
CA TYR A 201 15.06 10.59 -7.33
C TYR A 201 13.81 11.17 -7.98
N GLU A 202 12.68 10.50 -7.80
CA GLU A 202 11.36 10.97 -8.24
C GLU A 202 10.39 11.04 -7.05
N SER A 203 9.29 11.78 -7.25
CA SER A 203 8.15 11.73 -6.34
C SER A 203 7.56 10.32 -6.29
N PHE A 204 6.87 10.00 -5.19
CA PHE A 204 6.21 8.72 -5.05
C PHE A 204 5.24 8.42 -6.21
N PRO A 205 5.12 7.14 -6.65
CA PRO A 205 4.21 6.74 -7.71
C PRO A 205 2.77 6.65 -7.18
N LEU A 206 2.24 7.78 -6.70
CA LEU A 206 0.92 7.85 -6.07
C LEU A 206 -0.19 7.77 -7.10
N ARG A 207 -1.32 7.22 -6.67
CA ARG A 207 -2.55 7.20 -7.47
C ARG A 207 -3.07 8.63 -7.67
N PRO A 208 -3.76 8.93 -8.80
CA PRO A 208 -4.13 10.30 -9.17
C PRO A 208 -4.89 11.06 -8.08
N SER A 209 -5.78 10.39 -7.37
CA SER A 209 -6.63 11.01 -6.35
C SER A 209 -5.84 11.54 -5.14
N PHE A 210 -4.65 11.02 -4.88
CA PHE A 210 -3.77 11.53 -3.81
C PHE A 210 -3.09 12.84 -4.18
N GLN A 211 -2.89 13.11 -5.47
CA GLN A 211 -2.23 14.33 -5.95
C GLN A 211 -2.96 15.59 -5.48
N LYS A 212 -4.29 15.52 -5.33
CA LYS A 212 -5.16 16.61 -4.83
C LYS A 212 -4.79 17.09 -3.43
N TYR A 213 -4.19 16.22 -2.61
CA TYR A 213 -3.93 16.47 -1.20
C TYR A 213 -2.44 16.62 -0.87
N ILE A 214 -1.56 16.48 -1.86
CA ILE A 214 -0.12 16.70 -1.65
C ILE A 214 0.09 18.17 -1.27
N ASN A 215 0.78 18.39 -0.15
CA ASN A 215 1.04 19.71 0.44
C ASN A 215 -0.22 20.49 0.89
N ALA A 216 -1.42 19.93 0.76
CA ALA A 216 -2.63 20.56 1.24
C ALA A 216 -2.63 20.55 2.78
N LYS A 217 -2.85 21.69 3.42
CA LYS A 217 -3.08 21.75 4.87
C LYS A 217 -4.54 21.43 5.16
N ARG A 218 -4.79 20.59 6.15
CA ARG A 218 -6.15 20.24 6.56
C ARG A 218 -6.90 21.48 6.99
N ASN A 219 -8.03 21.75 6.34
CA ASN A 219 -8.96 22.76 6.79
C ASN A 219 -9.83 22.17 7.90
N HIS A 220 -9.60 22.58 9.14
CA HIS A 220 -10.34 22.09 10.31
C HIS A 220 -11.81 22.49 10.34
N ASN A 221 -12.22 23.46 9.50
CA ASN A 221 -13.59 23.92 9.39
C ASN A 221 -14.32 23.32 8.17
N GLU A 222 -13.66 22.43 7.42
CA GLU A 222 -14.22 21.84 6.22
C GLU A 222 -15.17 20.69 6.55
N ARG A 223 -16.42 20.84 6.11
CA ARG A 223 -17.37 19.74 6.00
C ARG A 223 -17.04 18.96 4.73
N MET A 224 -16.86 17.64 4.85
CA MET A 224 -16.44 16.79 3.74
C MET A 224 -17.43 15.65 3.54
N GLU A 225 -17.73 15.31 2.29
CA GLU A 225 -18.58 14.18 1.94
C GLU A 225 -17.74 13.02 1.39
N ILE A 226 -17.87 11.83 2.00
CA ILE A 226 -17.25 10.59 1.53
C ILE A 226 -18.32 9.70 0.91
N LYS A 227 -18.14 9.32 -0.36
CA LYS A 227 -19.04 8.40 -1.08
C LYS A 227 -18.43 7.02 -1.13
N ILE A 228 -18.84 6.14 -0.23
CA ILE A 228 -18.39 4.74 -0.23
C ILE A 228 -19.16 3.95 -1.28
N CYS A 229 -18.44 3.19 -2.11
CA CYS A 229 -19.00 2.29 -3.11
C CYS A 229 -19.48 0.99 -2.46
N VAL A 230 -20.58 0.44 -2.97
CA VAL A 230 -21.11 -0.87 -2.57
C VAL A 230 -21.36 -1.73 -3.80
N ASN A 231 -21.00 -3.01 -3.73
CA ASN A 231 -21.03 -3.91 -4.90
C ASN A 231 -22.24 -4.84 -4.92
N SER A 232 -22.98 -4.95 -3.82
CA SER A 232 -24.18 -5.77 -3.73
C SER A 232 -25.21 -5.22 -2.75
N ALA A 233 -26.45 -5.72 -2.85
CA ALA A 233 -27.52 -5.33 -1.94
C ALA A 233 -27.24 -5.79 -0.50
N GLU A 234 -26.67 -6.98 -0.33
CA GLU A 234 -26.23 -7.50 0.98
C GLU A 234 -25.13 -6.63 1.58
N GLU A 235 -24.10 -6.25 0.79
CA GLU A 235 -23.06 -5.34 1.24
C GLU A 235 -23.65 -4.01 1.71
N LYS A 236 -24.52 -3.39 0.89
CA LYS A 236 -25.19 -2.13 1.24
C LYS A 236 -25.98 -2.23 2.53
N PHE A 237 -26.75 -3.31 2.69
CA PHE A 237 -27.53 -3.56 3.89
C PHE A 237 -26.64 -3.64 5.14
N LEU A 238 -25.59 -4.46 5.12
CA LEU A 238 -24.68 -4.66 6.25
C LEU A 238 -24.01 -3.35 6.68
N ILE A 239 -23.60 -2.52 5.71
CA ILE A 239 -22.97 -1.23 6.00
C ILE A 239 -23.99 -0.26 6.61
N ALA A 240 -25.15 -0.09 5.97
CA ALA A 240 -26.20 0.81 6.45
C ALA A 240 -26.72 0.40 7.83
N ASP A 241 -26.91 -0.89 8.06
CA ASP A 241 -27.33 -1.45 9.34
C ASP A 241 -26.30 -1.15 10.45
N THR A 242 -25.00 -1.28 10.14
CA THR A 242 -23.93 -0.94 11.10
C THR A 242 -23.92 0.55 11.44
N ILE A 243 -24.09 1.42 10.44
CA ILE A 243 -24.11 2.88 10.63
C ILE A 243 -25.27 3.32 11.54
N LYS A 244 -26.46 2.72 11.36
CA LYS A 244 -27.69 3.01 12.13
C LYS A 244 -27.56 2.78 13.64
N LYS A 245 -26.53 2.05 14.09
CA LYS A 245 -26.29 1.81 15.51
C LYS A 245 -25.83 3.08 16.25
N GLY A 246 -25.17 4.01 15.55
CA GLY A 246 -24.81 5.32 16.10
C GLY A 246 -25.73 6.43 15.58
N THR A 247 -25.31 7.68 15.74
CA THR A 247 -26.15 8.88 15.46
C THR A 247 -25.94 9.50 14.07
N LEU A 248 -24.95 9.04 13.29
CA LEU A 248 -24.69 9.51 11.94
C LEU A 248 -25.85 9.27 10.97
N HIS A 249 -26.29 10.34 10.32
CA HIS A 249 -27.15 10.27 9.13
C HIS A 249 -26.32 9.94 7.89
N SER A 250 -26.78 8.99 7.07
CA SER A 250 -26.15 8.65 5.79
C SER A 250 -27.16 8.65 4.66
N GLU A 251 -26.75 9.16 3.50
CA GLU A 251 -27.58 9.16 2.30
C GLU A 251 -27.31 7.88 1.49
N ILE A 252 -28.34 7.07 1.32
CA ILE A 252 -28.21 5.76 0.67
C ILE A 252 -28.66 5.87 -0.78
N TYR A 253 -27.74 5.58 -1.71
CA TYR A 253 -27.99 5.54 -3.14
C TYR A 253 -28.04 4.09 -3.65
N ARG A 254 -28.18 3.91 -4.97
CA ARG A 254 -28.21 2.59 -5.59
C ARG A 254 -26.92 1.81 -5.34
N ASP A 255 -25.79 2.43 -5.65
CA ASP A 255 -24.44 1.87 -5.76
C ASP A 255 -23.42 2.51 -4.79
N LYS A 256 -23.89 3.40 -3.92
CA LYS A 256 -23.06 4.12 -2.95
C LYS A 256 -23.82 4.51 -1.69
N ILE A 257 -23.08 4.81 -0.63
CA ILE A 257 -23.58 5.46 0.58
C ILE A 257 -22.75 6.73 0.78
N ALA A 258 -23.39 7.90 0.90
CA ALA A 258 -22.69 9.13 1.20
C ALA A 258 -22.70 9.39 2.71
N ILE A 259 -21.50 9.66 3.24
CA ILE A 259 -21.23 9.96 4.63
C ILE A 259 -20.74 11.40 4.70
N THR A 260 -21.50 12.23 5.41
CA THR A 260 -21.04 13.57 5.75
C THR A 260 -20.14 13.50 6.98
N ILE A 261 -18.94 14.06 6.86
CA ILE A 261 -18.00 14.29 7.95
C ILE A 261 -18.06 15.77 8.29
N GLU A 262 -18.53 16.08 9.49
CA GLU A 262 -18.57 17.43 10.01
C GLU A 262 -17.18 17.89 10.50
N PRO A 263 -16.91 19.20 10.55
CA PRO A 263 -15.64 19.74 11.07
C PRO A 263 -15.26 19.22 12.46
N THR A 264 -16.27 19.07 13.33
CA THR A 264 -16.11 18.64 14.73
C THR A 264 -15.92 17.13 14.89
N ASP A 265 -16.10 16.34 13.83
CA ASP A 265 -15.99 14.89 13.92
C ASP A 265 -14.54 14.44 14.08
N LYS A 266 -14.29 13.51 15.00
CA LYS A 266 -13.04 12.76 15.08
C LYS A 266 -13.07 11.58 14.12
N VAL A 267 -12.17 11.58 13.14
CA VAL A 267 -12.16 10.58 12.08
C VAL A 267 -10.97 9.65 12.26
N SER A 268 -11.26 8.35 12.31
CA SER A 268 -10.27 7.29 12.35
C SER A 268 -10.46 6.31 11.21
N THR A 269 -9.37 5.84 10.61
CA THR A 269 -9.41 4.87 9.51
C THR A 269 -8.57 3.64 9.82
N ILE A 270 -9.18 2.44 9.79
CA ILE A 270 -8.48 1.15 9.85
C ILE A 270 -8.33 0.60 8.44
N LEU A 271 -7.09 0.52 7.93
CA LEU A 271 -6.72 -0.07 6.64
C LEU A 271 -5.51 -1.00 6.80
N LEU A 272 -5.75 -2.27 7.13
CA LEU A 272 -4.69 -3.28 7.30
C LEU A 272 -4.26 -3.95 5.97
N GLY A 273 -4.34 -3.20 4.86
CA GLY A 273 -4.06 -3.68 3.51
C GLY A 273 -5.26 -4.27 2.78
N SER A 274 -5.06 -4.68 1.52
CA SER A 274 -6.11 -5.29 0.68
C SER A 274 -6.54 -6.69 1.13
N GLN A 275 -5.67 -7.34 1.91
CA GLN A 275 -5.90 -8.64 2.54
C GLN A 275 -5.74 -8.45 4.06
N PRO A 276 -6.67 -7.70 4.71
CA PRO A 276 -6.53 -7.33 6.11
C PRO A 276 -6.49 -8.55 7.02
N THR A 277 -5.70 -8.46 8.09
CA THR A 277 -5.72 -9.43 9.17
C THR A 277 -7.06 -9.31 9.89
N GLU A 278 -7.97 -10.25 9.60
CA GLU A 278 -9.37 -10.16 10.03
C GLU A 278 -9.50 -10.10 11.55
N GLU A 279 -8.74 -10.93 12.27
CA GLU A 279 -8.77 -10.96 13.74
C GLU A 279 -8.29 -9.64 14.35
N ALA A 280 -7.20 -9.05 13.83
CA ALA A 280 -6.70 -7.78 14.32
C ALA A 280 -7.73 -6.67 14.09
N THR A 281 -8.36 -6.64 12.92
CA THR A 281 -9.42 -5.67 12.57
C THR A 281 -10.58 -5.76 13.56
N ILE A 282 -11.12 -6.96 13.81
CA ILE A 282 -12.22 -7.18 14.76
C ILE A 282 -11.82 -6.74 16.17
N LYS A 283 -10.60 -7.09 16.62
CA LYS A 283 -10.11 -6.68 17.93
C LYS A 283 -9.99 -5.15 18.06
N TYR A 284 -9.47 -4.46 17.04
CA TYR A 284 -9.40 -3.00 17.05
C TYR A 284 -10.79 -2.36 17.14
N VAL A 285 -11.75 -2.84 16.35
CA VAL A 285 -13.14 -2.35 16.41
C VAL A 285 -13.73 -2.56 17.82
N LYS A 286 -13.57 -3.78 18.37
CA LYS A 286 -14.03 -4.09 19.74
C LYS A 286 -13.40 -3.18 20.78
N LYS A 287 -12.08 -2.93 20.68
CA LYS A 287 -11.34 -2.07 21.60
C LYS A 287 -11.74 -0.60 21.47
N TYR A 288 -12.02 -0.13 20.26
CA TYR A 288 -12.51 1.23 20.04
C TYR A 288 -13.87 1.44 20.71
N ILE A 289 -14.81 0.50 20.56
CA ILE A 289 -16.10 0.52 21.28
C ILE A 289 -15.89 0.54 22.80
N GLU A 290 -14.99 -0.33 23.30
CA GLU A 290 -14.67 -0.42 24.73
C GLU A 290 -14.12 0.90 25.29
N ILE A 291 -13.20 1.55 24.56
CA ILE A 291 -12.61 2.85 24.94
C ILE A 291 -13.68 3.93 25.01
N MET A 292 -14.44 4.11 23.93
CA MET A 292 -15.49 5.13 23.85
C MET A 292 -16.48 5.01 25.01
N ARG A 293 -16.87 3.77 25.36
CA ARG A 293 -17.73 3.48 26.50
C ARG A 293 -17.09 3.80 27.86
N ARG A 294 -15.82 3.42 28.05
CA ARG A 294 -15.13 3.58 29.34
C ARG A 294 -14.76 5.02 29.65
N LEU A 295 -14.37 5.78 28.65
CA LEU A 295 -13.83 7.13 28.82
C LEU A 295 -14.91 8.22 28.78
N GLY A 296 -16.17 7.88 28.50
CA GLY A 296 -17.28 8.84 28.50
C GLY A 296 -17.08 9.97 27.48
N ILE A 297 -16.51 9.65 26.32
CA ILE A 297 -16.19 10.65 25.29
C ILE A 297 -17.50 11.23 24.76
N HIS A 298 -17.57 12.54 24.58
CA HIS A 298 -18.78 13.23 24.09
C HIS A 298 -18.69 13.64 22.61
N GLU A 299 -17.47 13.88 22.11
CA GLU A 299 -17.23 14.20 20.70
C GLU A 299 -17.71 13.04 19.81
N ARG A 300 -18.19 13.33 18.60
CA ARG A 300 -18.59 12.27 17.66
C ARG A 300 -17.37 11.67 16.97
N HIS A 301 -17.24 10.34 17.03
CA HIS A 301 -16.17 9.58 16.40
C HIS A 301 -16.71 8.78 15.21
N LEU A 302 -16.07 8.92 14.06
CA LEU A 302 -16.31 8.12 12.87
C LEU A 302 -15.15 7.16 12.64
N LEU A 303 -15.39 5.86 12.79
CA LEU A 303 -14.40 4.82 12.55
C LEU A 303 -14.68 4.11 11.23
N PHE A 304 -13.92 4.47 10.21
CA PHE A 304 -13.92 3.85 8.89
C PHE A 304 -13.11 2.55 8.92
N VAL A 305 -13.73 1.41 8.59
CA VAL A 305 -13.11 0.08 8.72
C VAL A 305 -13.06 -0.61 7.36
N PHE A 306 -11.87 -0.64 6.75
CA PHE A 306 -11.68 -1.36 5.49
C PHE A 306 -11.69 -2.86 5.71
N CYS A 307 -12.62 -3.51 5.03
CA CYS A 307 -12.84 -4.94 4.97
C CYS A 307 -12.32 -5.50 3.63
N ASN A 308 -12.06 -6.80 3.56
CA ASN A 308 -11.83 -7.47 2.27
C ASN A 308 -13.11 -7.53 1.43
N ALA A 309 -13.00 -7.93 0.16
CA ALA A 309 -14.16 -8.15 -0.71
C ALA A 309 -15.22 -9.00 -0.01
N HIS A 310 -16.44 -8.48 0.00
CA HIS A 310 -17.60 -9.24 0.41
C HIS A 310 -18.03 -10.17 -0.72
N HIS A 311 -18.34 -11.40 -0.36
CA HIS A 311 -19.01 -12.35 -1.22
C HIS A 311 -20.27 -12.80 -0.51
N GLU A 312 -21.40 -12.73 -1.21
CA GLU A 312 -22.70 -13.02 -0.62
C GLU A 312 -22.72 -14.42 -0.01
N HIS A 313 -23.48 -14.56 1.08
CA HIS A 313 -23.61 -15.82 1.84
C HIS A 313 -22.33 -16.37 2.50
N ARG A 314 -21.17 -15.71 2.38
CA ARG A 314 -19.95 -16.07 3.13
C ARG A 314 -19.83 -15.29 4.42
N ASN A 315 -19.25 -15.89 5.46
CA ASN A 315 -18.91 -15.21 6.72
C ASN A 315 -17.69 -14.27 6.53
N SER A 316 -17.90 -13.16 5.83
CA SER A 316 -16.87 -12.16 5.53
C SER A 316 -16.52 -11.28 6.75
N LEU A 317 -15.37 -10.59 6.69
CA LEU A 317 -14.99 -9.58 7.69
C LEU A 317 -16.07 -8.50 7.87
N LEU A 318 -16.71 -8.04 6.78
CA LEU A 318 -17.83 -7.08 6.83
C LEU A 318 -18.98 -7.59 7.71
N LYS A 319 -19.44 -8.83 7.48
CA LYS A 319 -20.50 -9.46 8.30
C LYS A 319 -20.10 -9.59 9.76
N ARG A 320 -18.84 -9.93 10.03
CA ARG A 320 -18.30 -10.07 11.39
C ARG A 320 -18.25 -8.72 12.11
N VAL A 321 -17.85 -7.64 11.42
CA VAL A 321 -17.87 -6.28 11.99
C VAL A 321 -19.31 -5.83 12.26
N ASN A 322 -20.23 -6.01 11.30
CA ASN A 322 -21.66 -5.72 11.51
C ASN A 322 -22.21 -6.49 12.72
N SER A 323 -21.99 -7.81 12.78
CA SER A 323 -22.43 -8.65 13.89
C SER A 323 -21.86 -8.21 15.24
N LEU A 324 -20.57 -7.82 15.28
CA LEU A 324 -19.92 -7.31 16.48
C LEU A 324 -20.60 -6.02 16.97
N VAL A 325 -20.91 -5.10 16.05
CA VAL A 325 -21.54 -3.81 16.36
C VAL A 325 -22.98 -4.00 16.82
N GLN A 326 -23.76 -4.84 16.14
CA GLN A 326 -25.16 -5.06 16.53
C GLN A 326 -25.29 -5.73 17.90
N LYS A 327 -24.39 -6.66 18.23
CA LYS A 327 -24.34 -7.38 19.51
C LYS A 327 -23.63 -6.62 20.63
N ALA A 328 -23.13 -5.41 20.37
CA ALA A 328 -22.45 -4.62 21.40
C ALA A 328 -23.47 -4.05 22.39
N ASP A 329 -23.46 -4.56 23.62
CA ASP A 329 -24.25 -4.01 24.72
C ASP A 329 -23.71 -2.63 25.13
N HIS A 330 -24.62 -1.69 25.38
CA HIS A 330 -24.28 -0.30 25.74
C HIS A 330 -23.36 0.36 24.70
N TYR A 331 -23.77 0.30 23.43
CA TYR A 331 -23.04 0.92 22.33
C TYR A 331 -22.98 2.46 22.51
N PRO A 332 -21.80 3.11 22.38
CA PRO A 332 -21.69 4.56 22.53
C PRO A 332 -22.43 5.31 21.41
N GLU A 333 -23.36 6.19 21.76
CA GLU A 333 -24.21 6.92 20.79
C GLU A 333 -23.41 7.88 19.89
N ASN A 334 -22.29 8.37 20.39
CA ASN A 334 -21.37 9.26 19.70
C ASN A 334 -20.32 8.50 18.86
N LEU A 335 -20.41 7.18 18.75
CA LEU A 335 -19.56 6.39 17.87
C LEU A 335 -20.37 5.93 16.65
N ASN A 336 -19.79 6.08 15.47
CA ASN A 336 -20.26 5.40 14.27
C ASN A 336 -19.14 4.57 13.68
N ILE A 337 -19.40 3.27 13.51
CA ILE A 337 -18.51 2.36 12.79
C ILE A 337 -19.03 2.22 11.36
N ILE A 338 -18.17 2.52 10.39
CA ILE A 338 -18.47 2.49 8.96
C ILE A 338 -17.61 1.40 8.32
N PRO A 339 -18.05 0.13 8.36
CA PRO A 339 -17.33 -0.92 7.65
C PRO A 339 -17.54 -0.76 6.15
N MET A 340 -16.53 -1.03 5.34
CA MET A 340 -16.62 -0.92 3.89
C MET A 340 -15.63 -1.87 3.22
N CYS A 341 -16.00 -2.47 2.09
CA CYS A 341 -15.08 -3.30 1.31
C CYS A 341 -14.18 -2.42 0.44
N PHE A 342 -13.57 -2.99 -0.61
CA PHE A 342 -12.68 -2.27 -1.53
C PHE A 342 -13.29 -0.95 -2.03
N GLN A 343 -12.57 0.15 -1.81
CA GLN A 343 -12.96 1.49 -2.24
C GLN A 343 -12.03 2.03 -3.33
N SER A 344 -12.50 3.05 -4.04
CA SER A 344 -11.69 3.83 -4.98
C SER A 344 -10.54 4.56 -4.26
N ASP A 345 -9.56 4.99 -5.04
CA ASP A 345 -8.47 5.84 -4.53
C ASP A 345 -8.97 7.21 -4.06
N ASP A 346 -10.04 7.77 -4.64
CA ASP A 346 -10.69 9.00 -4.16
C ASP A 346 -11.16 8.88 -2.72
N VAL A 347 -11.80 7.76 -2.34
CA VAL A 347 -12.24 7.54 -0.95
C VAL A 347 -11.04 7.40 -0.02
N ILE A 348 -10.05 6.59 -0.40
CA ILE A 348 -8.87 6.35 0.45
C ILE A 348 -8.06 7.65 0.64
N ALA A 349 -7.82 8.41 -0.44
CA ALA A 349 -7.06 9.65 -0.38
C ALA A 349 -7.74 10.69 0.50
N SER A 350 -9.06 10.84 0.35
CA SER A 350 -9.87 11.77 1.15
C SER A 350 -9.88 11.37 2.63
N LEU A 351 -10.00 10.07 2.92
CA LEU A 351 -9.92 9.56 4.30
C LEU A 351 -8.52 9.74 4.90
N TYR A 352 -7.44 9.50 4.17
CA TYR A 352 -6.09 9.73 4.69
C TYR A 352 -5.83 11.20 4.99
N TYR A 353 -6.29 12.11 4.14
CA TYR A 353 -6.23 13.55 4.36
C TYR A 353 -7.08 13.99 5.56
N ARG A 354 -8.31 13.50 5.68
CA ARG A 354 -9.26 13.92 6.73
C ARG A 354 -9.03 13.25 8.09
N SER A 355 -8.46 12.05 8.13
CA SER A 355 -8.37 11.27 9.37
C SER A 355 -7.51 11.99 10.42
N ASP A 356 -8.04 12.07 11.63
CA ASP A 356 -7.30 12.44 12.83
C ASP A 356 -6.34 11.32 13.26
N ALA A 357 -6.68 10.06 12.90
CA ALA A 357 -5.75 8.96 13.02
C ALA A 357 -5.97 7.84 12.00
N THR A 358 -4.89 7.15 11.64
CA THR A 358 -4.92 5.99 10.75
C THR A 358 -4.29 4.78 11.43
N PHE A 359 -4.89 3.61 11.25
CA PHE A 359 -4.41 2.32 11.70
C PHE A 359 -4.11 1.47 10.48
N THR A 360 -2.84 1.30 10.16
CA THR A 360 -2.44 0.71 8.89
C THR A 360 -1.38 -0.36 9.07
N ARG A 361 -1.20 -1.18 8.03
CA ARG A 361 0.07 -1.87 7.82
C ARG A 361 0.97 -0.99 6.97
N SER A 362 2.27 -1.10 7.16
CA SER A 362 3.28 -0.32 6.43
C SER A 362 3.68 -0.98 5.11
N GLY A 363 2.71 -1.32 4.26
CA GLY A 363 3.01 -1.73 2.87
C GLY A 363 3.61 -0.57 2.07
N GLY A 364 4.47 -0.84 1.09
CA GLY A 364 5.27 0.18 0.41
C GLY A 364 4.49 1.38 -0.12
N LEU A 365 3.57 1.15 -1.06
CA LEU A 365 2.76 2.24 -1.61
C LEU A 365 1.85 2.90 -0.56
N THR A 366 1.28 2.11 0.36
CA THR A 366 0.47 2.65 1.47
C THR A 366 1.29 3.61 2.35
N ALA A 367 2.54 3.27 2.63
CA ALA A 367 3.45 4.13 3.40
C ALA A 367 3.78 5.41 2.63
N MET A 368 4.01 5.32 1.31
CA MET A 368 4.22 6.50 0.45
C MET A 368 2.99 7.42 0.40
N GLU A 369 1.79 6.85 0.33
CA GLU A 369 0.53 7.59 0.39
C GLU A 369 0.37 8.30 1.73
N LEU A 370 0.59 7.62 2.85
CA LEU A 370 0.57 8.21 4.19
C LEU A 370 1.63 9.33 4.34
N MET A 371 2.85 9.09 3.86
CA MET A 371 3.92 10.10 3.84
C MET A 371 3.48 11.39 3.14
N SER A 372 2.66 11.28 2.11
CA SER A 372 2.28 12.38 1.24
C SER A 372 1.09 13.18 1.74
N VAL A 373 0.06 12.50 2.26
CA VAL A 373 -1.24 13.16 2.51
C VAL A 373 -1.73 13.06 3.96
N ALA A 374 -1.19 12.14 4.77
CA ALA A 374 -1.65 11.99 6.15
C ALA A 374 -1.12 13.13 7.03
N GLN A 375 -2.03 13.71 7.81
CA GLN A 375 -1.77 14.81 8.75
C GLN A 375 -2.07 14.45 10.21
N GLY A 376 -2.92 13.44 10.43
CA GLY A 376 -3.21 12.91 11.76
C GLY A 376 -2.16 11.92 12.27
N GLN A 377 -2.49 11.24 13.37
CA GLN A 377 -1.63 10.21 13.94
C GLN A 377 -1.56 8.98 13.03
N ILE A 378 -0.37 8.40 12.88
CA ILE A 378 -0.18 7.16 12.11
C ILE A 378 0.20 6.05 13.07
N TRP A 379 -0.67 5.06 13.16
CA TRP A 379 -0.48 3.87 13.97
C TRP A 379 -0.26 2.65 13.08
N ILE A 380 0.88 1.99 13.25
CA ILE A 380 1.32 0.88 12.42
C ILE A 380 1.08 -0.43 13.17
N HIS A 381 0.20 -1.25 12.62
CA HIS A 381 -0.15 -2.55 13.18
C HIS A 381 1.02 -3.54 13.11
N SER A 382 1.29 -4.18 14.24
CA SER A 382 2.17 -5.34 14.37
C SER A 382 1.38 -6.60 14.75
N GLU A 383 1.74 -7.74 14.17
CA GLU A 383 1.18 -9.06 14.48
C GLU A 383 1.75 -9.69 15.76
N THR A 384 2.66 -9.00 16.46
CA THR A 384 3.26 -9.50 17.71
C THR A 384 2.17 -9.68 18.77
N ARG A 385 2.01 -10.91 19.28
CA ARG A 385 0.96 -11.27 20.25
C ARG A 385 1.42 -11.32 21.71
N HIS A 386 2.74 -11.41 21.94
CA HIS A 386 3.32 -11.64 23.27
C HIS A 386 4.70 -10.99 23.41
N GLY A 387 5.09 -10.63 24.64
CA GLY A 387 6.42 -10.15 25.00
C GLY A 387 6.44 -8.72 25.53
N THR A 388 7.61 -8.29 26.01
CA THR A 388 7.87 -6.90 26.40
C THR A 388 7.63 -5.98 25.21
N ILE A 389 6.76 -4.99 25.41
CA ILE A 389 6.34 -3.99 24.43
C ILE A 389 7.48 -2.97 24.29
N ASN A 390 8.52 -3.34 23.55
CA ASN A 390 9.51 -2.40 23.05
C ASN A 390 9.41 -2.33 21.52
N GLY A 391 9.85 -1.20 20.93
CA GLY A 391 9.71 -0.96 19.50
C GLY A 391 10.33 -2.04 18.61
N GLU A 392 11.44 -2.64 19.05
CA GLU A 392 12.11 -3.71 18.32
C GLU A 392 11.29 -5.01 18.27
N ASN A 393 10.67 -5.43 19.38
CA ASN A 393 9.84 -6.63 19.43
C ASN A 393 8.54 -6.46 18.62
N LEU A 394 7.96 -5.26 18.62
CA LEU A 394 6.84 -4.93 17.74
C LEU A 394 7.26 -4.97 16.26
N GLY A 395 8.48 -4.54 15.96
CA GLY A 395 9.11 -4.66 14.64
C GLY A 395 9.09 -6.08 14.05
N ARG A 396 9.18 -7.12 14.89
CA ARG A 396 9.24 -8.53 14.46
C ARG A 396 7.88 -9.10 14.04
N GLY A 397 6.78 -8.45 14.41
CA GLY A 397 5.42 -8.79 13.98
C GLY A 397 5.09 -8.27 12.58
N MET A 398 6.09 -7.84 11.82
CA MET A 398 5.93 -7.37 10.45
C MET A 398 6.93 -8.09 9.54
N PRO A 399 6.58 -8.34 8.26
CA PRO A 399 7.57 -8.70 7.26
C PRO A 399 8.65 -7.62 7.14
N ILE A 400 9.86 -8.00 6.75
CA ILE A 400 11.04 -7.11 6.80
C ILE A 400 10.86 -5.83 5.97
N TRP A 401 10.20 -5.89 4.81
CA TRP A 401 9.96 -4.69 3.99
C TRP A 401 8.99 -3.73 4.66
N GLU A 402 7.92 -4.27 5.28
CA GLU A 402 6.97 -3.47 6.07
C GLU A 402 7.67 -2.83 7.27
N ARG A 403 8.59 -3.54 7.92
CA ARG A 403 9.43 -2.97 8.98
C ARG A 403 10.26 -1.79 8.47
N GLY A 404 10.86 -1.92 7.28
CA GLY A 404 11.60 -0.82 6.64
C GLY A 404 10.75 0.41 6.41
N ASN A 405 9.59 0.25 5.77
CA ASN A 405 8.65 1.35 5.55
C ASN A 405 8.15 1.95 6.86
N ALA A 406 7.92 1.12 7.88
CA ALA A 406 7.49 1.60 9.16
C ALA A 406 8.55 2.49 9.81
N SER A 407 9.81 2.07 9.85
CA SER A 407 10.89 2.90 10.40
C SER A 407 10.99 4.25 9.69
N TYR A 408 10.77 4.28 8.37
CA TYR A 408 10.71 5.53 7.62
C TYR A 408 9.54 6.43 8.07
N LEU A 409 8.34 5.87 8.26
CA LEU A 409 7.18 6.59 8.79
C LEU A 409 7.38 7.06 10.24
N GLN A 410 8.03 6.26 11.07
CA GLN A 410 8.34 6.64 12.45
C GLN A 410 9.24 7.87 12.47
N GLU A 411 10.34 7.85 11.71
CA GLU A 411 11.29 8.95 11.66
C GLU A 411 10.68 10.22 11.05
N LYS A 412 9.96 10.09 9.93
CA LYS A 412 9.52 11.27 9.16
C LYS A 412 8.16 11.81 9.56
N LYS A 413 7.32 11.00 10.20
CA LYS A 413 5.93 11.34 10.55
C LYS A 413 5.57 11.05 12.01
N GLY A 414 6.52 10.60 12.84
CA GLY A 414 6.25 10.28 14.25
C GLY A 414 5.29 9.10 14.41
N ALA A 415 5.20 8.20 13.42
CA ALA A 415 4.33 7.04 13.47
C ALA A 415 4.69 6.13 14.67
N ARG A 416 3.71 5.37 15.17
CA ARG A 416 3.90 4.50 16.34
C ARG A 416 3.40 3.09 16.08
N PHE A 417 4.12 2.11 16.60
CA PHE A 417 3.66 0.72 16.55
C PHE A 417 2.54 0.48 17.54
N ILE A 418 1.56 -0.32 17.10
CA ILE A 418 0.45 -0.75 17.93
C ILE A 418 0.10 -2.22 17.68
N THR A 419 -0.48 -2.86 18.69
CA THR A 419 -1.21 -4.11 18.55
C THR A 419 -2.60 -3.93 19.15
N PRO A 420 -3.56 -4.82 18.90
CA PRO A 420 -4.85 -4.75 19.57
C PRO A 420 -4.74 -4.79 21.11
N GLU A 421 -3.71 -5.43 21.65
CA GLU A 421 -3.44 -5.53 23.08
C GLU A 421 -2.88 -4.22 23.66
N THR A 422 -2.02 -3.51 22.92
CA THR A 422 -1.45 -2.22 23.36
C THR A 422 -2.29 -1.01 22.98
N PHE A 423 -3.38 -1.24 22.25
CA PHE A 423 -4.21 -0.20 21.65
C PHE A 423 -4.77 0.79 22.67
N PHE A 424 -5.26 0.29 23.81
CA PHE A 424 -5.87 1.13 24.84
C PHE A 424 -4.85 2.16 25.34
N ASP A 425 -3.73 1.69 25.90
CA ASP A 425 -2.71 2.55 26.49
C ASP A 425 -2.05 3.46 25.45
N GLY A 426 -1.75 2.92 24.25
CA GLY A 426 -1.07 3.66 23.19
C GLY A 426 -1.90 4.79 22.59
N CYS A 427 -3.23 4.72 22.69
CA CYS A 427 -4.14 5.68 22.06
C CYS A 427 -4.85 6.61 23.06
N ILE A 428 -4.66 6.46 24.39
CA ILE A 428 -5.30 7.38 25.36
C ILE A 428 -5.07 8.86 25.01
N PRO A 429 -3.86 9.32 24.65
CA PRO A 429 -3.65 10.73 24.32
C PRO A 429 -4.48 11.24 23.13
N TYR A 430 -4.87 10.34 22.22
CA TYR A 430 -5.76 10.69 21.11
C TYR A 430 -7.20 10.91 21.58
N PHE A 431 -7.69 10.07 22.49
CA PHE A 431 -9.05 10.14 23.01
C PHE A 431 -9.24 11.17 24.13
N LEU A 432 -8.18 11.46 24.90
CA LEU A 432 -8.17 12.39 26.03
C LEU A 432 -6.96 13.34 25.94
N PRO A 433 -6.93 14.25 24.95
CA PRO A 433 -5.77 15.13 24.73
C PRO A 433 -5.51 16.11 25.89
N HIS A 434 -6.54 16.43 26.67
CA HIS A 434 -6.41 17.31 27.85
C HIS A 434 -5.69 16.64 29.02
N VAL A 435 -5.83 15.32 29.17
CA VAL A 435 -5.18 14.54 30.24
C VAL A 435 -3.68 14.40 29.97
N SER A 436 -3.28 14.36 28.70
CA SER A 436 -1.86 14.25 28.30
C SER A 436 -1.07 15.54 28.55
N LYS A 437 -1.73 16.70 28.59
CA LYS A 437 -1.09 18.00 28.87
C LYS A 437 -0.87 18.24 30.37
N ALA A 438 -1.55 17.51 31.25
CA ALA A 438 -1.43 17.66 32.71
C ALA A 438 -0.27 16.85 33.32
N GLY A 439 0.52 16.13 32.51
CA GLY A 439 1.60 15.24 32.94
C GLY A 439 2.99 15.59 32.38
N ILE A 440 3.23 16.86 32.04
CA ILE A 440 4.59 17.41 31.90
C ILE A 440 4.74 18.45 32.99
N VAL A 441 5.20 17.99 34.16
CA VAL A 441 5.91 18.78 35.17
C VAL A 441 7.21 18.05 35.45
#